data_AF-A0A3D0K2D6-F1
#
_entry.id   AF-A0A3D0K2D6-F1
#
_cell.length_a   1.000
_cell.length_b   1.000
_cell.length_c   1.000
_cell.angle_alpha   90.00
_cell.angle_beta   90.00
_cell.angle_gamma   90.00
#
_symmetry.space_group_name_H-M   'P 1'
#
loop_
_entity.id
_entity.type
_entity.pdbx_description
1 polymer ?
#
loop_
_entity_poly.entity_id
_entity_poly.type
_entity_poly.pdbx_seq_one_letter_code
_entity_poly.pdbx_strand_id
1 'polypeptide(L)' 'DDVKCTHGATIGRLDEQAAFYLHARGIGKEAARSLLTFAFANEVIEDIEFIPLRKKMEALILERLPHGELLRSMGDLD' A
#
# COMPACT_ATOMS: atom_id res chain seq x y z
N ASP A 1 -17.80 -31.64 -17.16
CA ASP A 1 -17.50 -30.54 -16.21
C ASP A 1 -16.31 -30.90 -15.37
N ASP A 2 -15.15 -30.39 -15.77
CA ASP A 2 -13.87 -30.65 -15.13
C ASP A 2 -13.23 -29.30 -14.77
N VAL A 3 -13.79 -28.65 -13.75
CA VAL A 3 -13.32 -27.36 -13.26
C VAL A 3 -12.53 -27.55 -11.98
N LYS A 4 -11.34 -26.94 -11.92
CA LYS A 4 -10.52 -26.86 -10.71
C LYS A 4 -10.68 -25.47 -10.12
N CYS A 5 -11.24 -25.40 -8.91
CA CYS A 5 -11.38 -24.17 -8.14
C CYS A 5 -10.46 -24.23 -6.92
N THR A 6 -9.75 -23.13 -6.66
CA THR A 6 -8.94 -22.93 -5.45
C THR A 6 -9.30 -21.60 -4.80
N HIS A 7 -9.37 -21.58 -3.47
CA HIS A 7 -9.53 -20.38 -2.67
C HIS A 7 -8.46 -20.37 -1.56
N GLY A 8 -8.04 -19.17 -1.15
CA GLY A 8 -7.13 -18.97 -0.03
C GLY A 8 -7.36 -17.59 0.57
N ALA A 9 -7.28 -17.49 1.88
CA ALA A 9 -7.37 -16.24 2.61
C ALA A 9 -6.32 -16.24 3.71
N THR A 10 -5.58 -15.14 3.85
CA THR A 10 -4.56 -14.95 4.88
C THR A 10 -4.90 -13.73 5.72
N ILE A 11 -4.74 -13.86 7.03
CA ILE A 11 -4.77 -12.75 7.97
C ILE A 11 -3.38 -12.58 8.57
N GLY A 12 -2.91 -11.35 8.64
CA GLY A 12 -1.58 -11.02 9.15
C GLY A 12 -1.58 -9.67 9.84
N ARG A 13 -0.46 -9.38 10.52
CA ARG A 13 -0.16 -8.04 11.02
C ARG A 13 0.88 -7.40 10.10
N LEU A 14 0.99 -6.08 10.15
CA LEU A 14 2.11 -5.38 9.53
C LEU A 14 3.44 -5.91 10.09
N ASP A 15 4.45 -5.98 9.22
CA ASP A 15 5.80 -6.39 9.62
C ASP A 15 6.42 -5.30 10.52
N GLU A 16 6.50 -5.59 11.81
CA GLU A 16 7.06 -4.68 12.81
C GLU A 16 8.57 -4.45 12.60
N GLN A 17 9.32 -5.39 12.01
CA GLN A 17 10.73 -5.16 11.67
C GLN A 17 10.86 -4.20 10.50
N ALA A 18 10.03 -4.34 9.47
CA ALA A 18 9.98 -3.39 8.36
C ALA A 18 9.58 -1.98 8.85
N ALA A 19 8.57 -1.91 9.72
CA ALA A 19 8.14 -0.64 10.32
C ALA A 19 9.25 0.00 11.17
N PHE A 20 9.93 -0.81 11.99
CA PHE A 20 11.07 -0.36 12.79
C PHE A 20 12.22 0.13 11.91
N TYR A 21 12.53 -0.57 10.83
CA TYR A 21 13.59 -0.20 9.90
C TYR A 21 13.34 1.14 9.22
N LEU A 22 12.12 1.36 8.72
CA LEU A 22 11.69 2.66 8.19
C LEU A 22 11.79 3.75 9.25
N HIS A 23 11.38 3.45 10.48
CA HIS A 23 11.46 4.38 11.58
C HIS A 23 12.91 4.77 11.96
N ALA A 24 13.81 3.80 12.00
CA ALA A 24 15.23 4.02 12.24
C ALA A 24 15.90 4.90 11.17
N ARG A 25 15.28 5.02 9.99
CA ARG A 25 15.69 5.93 8.91
C ARG A 25 15.03 7.30 8.95
N GLY A 26 14.36 7.63 10.05
CA GLY A 26 13.76 8.94 10.26
C GLY A 26 12.32 9.08 9.74
N ILE A 27 11.70 7.99 9.26
CA ILE A 27 10.28 8.01 8.91
C ILE A 27 9.46 7.94 10.20
N GLY A 28 8.47 8.82 10.35
CA GLY A 28 7.58 8.80 11.52
C GLY A 28 6.90 7.42 11.69
N LYS A 29 6.66 6.99 12.94
CA LYS A 29 6.08 5.66 13.21
C LYS A 29 4.75 5.42 12.48
N GLU A 30 3.86 6.40 12.46
CA GLU A 30 2.59 6.28 11.72
C GLU A 30 2.81 6.32 10.21
N ALA A 31 3.66 7.21 9.70
CA ALA A 31 4.01 7.26 8.28
C ALA A 31 4.64 5.95 7.78
N ALA A 32 5.48 5.29 8.58
CA ALA A 32 6.06 3.99 8.24
C ALA A 32 4.99 2.90 8.12
N ARG A 33 4.00 2.89 9.01
CA ARG A 33 2.87 1.95 8.94
C ARG A 33 1.98 2.23 7.73
N SER A 34 1.70 3.50 7.45
CA SER A 34 0.95 3.91 6.28
C SER A 34 1.67 3.55 4.98
N LEU A 35 3.00 3.71 4.92
CA LEU A 35 3.81 3.31 3.77
C LEU A 35 3.71 1.81 3.50
N LEU A 36 3.86 0.97 4.54
CA LEU A 36 3.73 -0.49 4.40
C LEU A 36 2.30 -0.90 4.00
N THR A 37 1.29 -0.22 4.54
CA THR A 37 -0.12 -0.46 4.18
C THR A 37 -0.40 -0.06 2.73
N PHE A 38 0.13 1.08 2.30
CA PHE A 38 0.05 1.55 0.92
C PHE A 38 0.73 0.56 -0.03
N ALA A 39 1.97 0.14 0.27
CA ALA A 39 2.70 -0.83 -0.55
C ALA A 39 1.94 -2.15 -0.74
N PHE A 40 1.35 -2.68 0.33
CA PHE A 40 0.49 -3.87 0.25
C PHE A 40 -0.73 -3.66 -0.65
N ALA A 41 -1.41 -2.52 -0.52
CA ALA A 41 -2.56 -2.23 -1.39
C ALA A 41 -2.12 -1.99 -2.85
N ASN A 42 -0.96 -1.37 -3.05
CA ASN A 42 -0.46 -0.98 -4.36
C ASN A 42 -0.17 -2.20 -5.25
N GLU A 43 0.26 -3.32 -4.66
CA GLU A 43 0.47 -4.59 -5.37
C GLU A 43 -0.78 -5.01 -6.18
N VAL A 44 -1.98 -4.76 -5.67
CA VAL A 44 -3.24 -5.05 -6.36
C VAL A 44 -3.64 -3.94 -7.35
N ILE A 45 -3.31 -2.69 -7.02
CA ILE A 45 -3.70 -1.53 -7.84
C ILE A 45 -2.82 -1.40 -9.09
N GLU A 46 -1.55 -1.83 -9.03
CA GLU A 46 -0.63 -1.82 -10.15
C GLU A 46 -1.10 -2.68 -11.34
N ASP A 47 -1.91 -3.72 -11.09
CA ASP A 47 -2.52 -4.56 -12.12
C ASP A 47 -3.63 -3.84 -12.93
N ILE A 48 -4.11 -2.68 -12.48
CA ILE A 48 -5.12 -1.91 -13.21
C ILE A 48 -4.49 -1.25 -14.44
N GLU A 49 -4.72 -1.82 -15.62
CA GLU A 49 -4.18 -1.30 -16.89
C GLU A 49 -4.70 0.11 -17.25
N PHE A 50 -5.95 0.41 -16.90
CA PHE A 50 -6.55 1.71 -17.20
C PHE A 50 -6.00 2.79 -16.24
N ILE A 51 -4.95 3.47 -16.69
CA ILE A 51 -4.18 4.46 -15.92
C ILE A 51 -5.06 5.51 -15.19
N PRO A 52 -6.10 6.11 -15.80
CA PRO A 52 -6.93 7.08 -15.08
C PRO A 52 -7.65 6.47 -13.86
N LEU A 53 -8.06 5.20 -13.95
CA LEU A 53 -8.65 4.49 -12.82
C LEU A 53 -7.59 4.15 -11.78
N ARG A 54 -6.42 3.67 -12.18
CA ARG A 54 -5.30 3.38 -11.27
C ARG A 54 -4.96 4.60 -10.41
N LYS A 55 -4.72 5.76 -11.03
CA LYS A 55 -4.42 7.02 -10.34
C LYS A 55 -5.54 7.45 -9.39
N LYS A 56 -6.80 7.24 -9.79
CA LYS A 56 -7.96 7.53 -8.94
C LYS A 56 -7.98 6.61 -7.72
N MET A 57 -7.68 5.32 -7.88
CA MET A 57 -7.63 4.36 -6.79
C MET A 57 -6.48 4.66 -5.82
N GLU A 58 -5.28 4.95 -6.33
CA GLU A 58 -4.13 5.39 -5.52
C GLU A 58 -4.48 6.61 -4.67
N ALA A 59 -5.08 7.65 -5.29
CA ALA A 59 -5.52 8.85 -4.58
C ALA A 59 -6.52 8.54 -3.45
N LEU A 60 -7.51 7.68 -3.72
CA LEU A 60 -8.52 7.28 -2.75
C LEU A 60 -7.94 6.46 -1.57
N ILE A 61 -6.90 5.67 -1.82
CA ILE A 61 -6.21 4.91 -0.77
C ILE A 61 -5.39 5.87 0.10
N LEU A 62 -4.62 6.76 -0.52
CA LEU A 62 -3.82 7.76 0.20
C LEU A 62 -4.69 8.65 1.09
N GLU A 63 -5.86 9.08 0.62
CA GLU A 63 -6.82 9.86 1.43
C GLU A 63 -7.35 9.12 2.67
N ARG A 64 -7.29 7.78 2.69
CA ARG A 64 -7.76 6.96 3.81
C ARG A 64 -6.65 6.61 4.81
N LEU A 65 -5.39 6.83 4.45
CA LEU A 65 -4.25 6.50 5.30
C LEU A 65 -3.87 7.69 6.20
N PRO A 66 -3.49 7.46 7.46
CA PRO A 66 -2.84 8.49 8.27
C PRO A 66 -1.58 8.99 7.55
N HIS A 67 -1.34 10.30 7.54
CA HIS A 67 -0.18 10.89 6.85
C HIS A 67 -0.12 10.60 5.33
N GLY A 68 -1.26 10.33 4.68
CA GLY A 68 -1.33 10.06 3.24
C GLY A 68 -0.85 11.22 2.36
N GLU A 69 -0.94 12.45 2.85
CA GLU A 69 -0.41 13.65 2.22
C GLU A 69 1.13 13.63 2.11
N LEU A 70 1.82 13.05 3.09
CA LEU A 70 3.27 12.89 3.09
C LEU A 70 3.70 11.81 2.10
N LEU A 71 2.91 10.74 1.96
CA LEU A 71 3.18 9.68 0.99
C LEU A 71 2.94 10.16 -0.45
N ARG A 72 1.91 10.99 -0.67
CA ARG A 72 1.65 11.61 -1.97
C ARG A 72 2.85 12.42 -2.44
N SER A 73 3.43 13.26 -1.58
CA SER A 73 4.59 14.08 -1.95
C SER A 73 5.88 13.27 -2.18
N MET A 74 5.96 12.05 -1.65
CA MET A 74 7.06 11.12 -1.94
C MET A 74 6.90 10.40 -3.29
N GLY A 75 5.66 10.07 -3.68
CA GLY A 75 5.35 9.37 -4.93
C GLY A 75 5.35 10.25 -6.18
N ASP A 76 5.27 11.57 -6.02
CA ASP A 76 5.32 12.54 -7.13
C ASP A 76 6.76 12.84 -7.62
N LEU A 77 7.77 12.09 -7.16
CA LEU A 77 9.20 12.25 -7.52
C LEU A 77 9.63 11.43 -8.76
N ASP A 78 8.72 10.68 -9.38
CA ASP A 78 8.95 9.88 -10.60
C ASP A 78 8.40 10.55 -11.88
#